data_AF-A0A4Y6RUZ6-F1
#
_entry.id   AF-A0A4Y6RUZ6-F1
#
_cell.length_a   1.000
_cell.length_b   1.000
_cell.length_c   1.000
_cell.angle_alpha   90.00
_cell.angle_beta   90.00
_cell.angle_gamma   90.00
#
_symmetry.space_group_name_H-M   'P 1'
#
loop_
_entity.id
_entity.type
_entity.pdbx_description
1 polymer ?
#
loop_
_entity_poly.entity_id
_entity_poly.type
_entity_poly.pdbx_seq_one_letter_code
_entity_poly.pdbx_strand_id
1 'polypeptide(L)'
;MTNMCFRLFLAGSFRIERPSGAPIALKNRKAQALLAFLAVTHGNVRARAWIKDHLWSTRAPEQADVSLRQCLYGIRKILGHDRDLLMASDRRLRLAPDRIWVDVEDEGYLAEIVSRNDEMPTFLADLNFPDPRFERWVQDRRKWLEVKLLDLSSAKPTRHRPAGAKTLQPYLIRGSILADGAKSKIFNSVLQTLICKSVDESGAVKIIDADVMNQLQSLEKKAAFRLKTYGSDIGIGASLIREADGTIFSDAFRCLSQDENAILQSFDVIDLVNEAVHRAFDEIAKLQTRLPNTEISSAMCLNALKSLTDYSAESISEADQLIARAYEINPRGAYLSWRGYLRTFLLGEKHDCCAISTAEEMENFITKAMEMDKTNSLILSVGAFMRSIWSVSIGEALELAERSNRLNPSNPLGISYLGMVNSHIGNLEKGYRLGKRAYALTTNGMTRCSIGYVAMRTAACAGHFSEALRIGEDLTRTMPGFRSPMRMMGMLYSELGRFDRATQIEKTLQETDPEYSLKKIRSYYKNSPQMQKTALAHL
;
A
#
# COMPACT_ATOMS: atom_id res chain seq x y z
N MET A 1 -21.13 27.22 -8.23
CA MET A 1 -22.14 26.51 -7.41
C MET A 1 -21.53 26.28 -6.05
N THR A 2 -21.84 27.12 -5.08
CA THR A 2 -21.33 27.05 -3.71
C THR A 2 -21.86 25.79 -3.02
N ASN A 3 -20.96 24.95 -2.53
CA ASN A 3 -21.24 23.61 -1.97
C ASN A 3 -22.30 23.65 -0.84
N MET A 4 -23.48 23.09 -1.12
CA MET A 4 -24.57 22.86 -0.16
C MET A 4 -24.26 21.63 0.73
N CYS A 5 -23.18 21.66 1.51
CA CYS A 5 -22.77 20.54 2.37
C CYS A 5 -22.74 20.92 3.86
N PHE A 6 -23.00 19.94 4.73
CA PHE A 6 -22.74 20.07 6.17
C PHE A 6 -21.24 20.15 6.41
N ARG A 7 -20.82 20.89 7.43
CA ARG A 7 -19.42 20.98 7.84
C ARG A 7 -19.24 20.37 9.21
N LEU A 8 -18.35 19.41 9.32
CA LEU A 8 -17.98 18.77 10.58
C LEU A 8 -16.53 19.14 10.92
N PHE A 9 -16.35 19.73 12.09
CA PHE A 9 -15.06 20.14 12.61
C PHE A 9 -14.65 19.19 13.74
N LEU A 10 -13.49 18.57 13.56
CA LEU A 10 -12.87 17.61 14.47
C LEU A 10 -11.45 18.05 14.87
N ALA A 11 -10.82 18.98 14.14
CA ALA A 11 -9.57 19.64 14.54
C ALA A 11 -9.89 20.76 15.56
N GLY A 12 -9.63 20.49 16.84
CA GLY A 12 -10.08 21.33 17.96
C GLY A 12 -11.40 20.83 18.56
N SER A 13 -12.25 21.76 18.97
CA SER A 13 -13.56 21.45 19.56
C SER A 13 -14.54 20.88 18.53
N PHE A 14 -15.33 19.89 18.92
CA PHE A 14 -16.37 19.32 18.05
C PHE A 14 -17.39 20.40 17.65
N ARG A 15 -17.58 20.60 16.34
CA ARG A 15 -18.64 21.48 15.80
C ARG A 15 -19.25 20.85 14.55
N ILE A 16 -20.55 20.99 14.39
CA ILE A 16 -21.25 20.64 13.14
C ILE A 16 -22.12 21.82 12.70
N GLU A 17 -22.05 22.15 11.42
CA GLU A 17 -22.78 23.27 10.80
C GLU A 17 -23.61 22.78 9.61
N ARG A 18 -24.76 23.44 9.43
CA ARG A 18 -25.63 23.25 8.27
C ARG A 18 -25.00 23.87 7.02
N PRO A 19 -25.49 23.52 5.81
CA PRO A 19 -25.10 24.22 4.58
C PRO A 19 -25.29 25.74 4.64
N SER A 20 -26.23 26.24 5.46
CA SER A 20 -26.45 27.67 5.71
C SER A 20 -25.41 28.33 6.63
N GLY A 21 -24.46 27.56 7.19
CA GLY A 21 -23.53 27.99 8.23
C GLY A 21 -24.12 27.96 9.65
N ALA A 22 -25.40 27.63 9.82
CA ALA A 22 -26.02 27.57 11.14
C ALA A 22 -25.47 26.39 11.98
N PRO A 23 -25.05 26.59 13.24
CA PRO A 23 -24.52 25.52 14.07
C PRO A 23 -25.61 24.56 14.54
N ILE A 24 -25.26 23.27 14.65
CA ILE A 24 -26.12 22.22 15.21
C ILE A 24 -25.64 21.90 16.62
N ALA A 25 -26.47 22.22 17.62
CA ALA A 25 -26.15 22.04 19.04
C ALA A 25 -26.27 20.58 19.50
N LEU A 26 -25.28 19.75 19.17
CA LEU A 26 -25.22 18.36 19.62
C LEU A 26 -24.48 18.26 20.96
N LYS A 27 -25.19 18.39 22.09
CA LYS A 27 -24.56 18.40 23.44
C LYS A 27 -24.08 17.02 23.94
N ASN A 28 -24.64 15.93 23.41
CA ASN A 28 -24.33 14.58 23.92
C ASN A 28 -22.95 14.12 23.42
N ARG A 29 -22.00 13.96 24.34
CA ARG A 29 -20.61 13.54 24.04
C ARG A 29 -20.51 12.22 23.26
N LYS A 30 -21.32 11.20 23.59
CA LYS A 30 -21.33 9.93 22.83
C LYS A 30 -21.91 10.09 21.44
N ALA A 31 -22.87 11.01 21.25
CA ALA A 31 -23.38 11.35 19.93
C ALA A 31 -22.34 12.07 19.07
N GLN A 32 -21.58 13.01 19.66
CA GLN A 32 -20.44 13.66 19.00
C GLN A 32 -19.39 12.63 18.58
N ALA A 33 -19.01 11.72 19.48
CA ALA A 33 -18.06 10.65 19.20
C ALA A 33 -18.56 9.70 18.11
N LEU A 34 -19.86 9.35 18.09
CA LEU A 34 -20.45 8.54 17.02
C LEU A 34 -20.31 9.20 15.64
N LEU A 35 -20.60 10.50 15.55
CA LEU A 35 -20.42 11.24 14.29
C LEU A 35 -18.94 11.31 13.89
N ALA A 36 -18.04 11.55 14.84
CA ALA A 36 -16.60 11.54 14.58
C ALA A 36 -16.11 10.17 14.08
N PHE A 37 -16.55 9.08 14.70
CA PHE A 37 -16.24 7.70 14.26
C PHE A 37 -16.63 7.46 12.81
N LEU A 38 -17.84 7.89 12.43
CA LEU A 38 -18.31 7.74 11.06
C LEU A 38 -17.52 8.64 10.11
N ALA A 39 -17.19 9.87 10.52
CA ALA A 39 -16.53 10.85 9.66
C ALA A 39 -15.10 10.48 9.26
N VAL A 40 -14.33 9.84 10.15
CA VAL A 40 -12.93 9.48 9.91
C VAL A 40 -12.74 8.05 9.37
N THR A 41 -13.85 7.37 9.03
CA THR A 41 -13.83 6.01 8.48
C THR A 41 -14.11 6.02 6.99
N HIS A 42 -13.44 5.17 6.20
CA HIS A 42 -13.78 5.05 4.77
C HIS A 42 -15.26 4.75 4.51
N GLY A 43 -15.77 5.40 3.46
CA GLY A 43 -17.18 5.35 3.06
C GLY A 43 -18.13 5.96 4.09
N ASN A 44 -17.59 6.60 5.12
CA ASN A 44 -18.25 7.15 6.28
C ASN A 44 -19.16 6.13 7.00
N VAL A 45 -18.77 4.85 6.99
CA VAL A 45 -19.63 3.73 7.41
C VAL A 45 -18.97 2.85 8.47
N ARG A 46 -19.69 2.50 9.52
CA ARG A 46 -19.24 1.57 10.57
C ARG A 46 -20.29 0.54 10.95
N ALA A 47 -19.83 -0.64 11.36
CA ALA A 47 -20.68 -1.66 11.95
C ALA A 47 -21.23 -1.18 13.30
N ARG A 48 -22.52 -1.45 13.56
CA ARG A 48 -23.16 -1.13 14.84
C ARG A 48 -22.45 -1.79 16.01
N ALA A 49 -22.00 -3.04 15.82
CA ALA A 49 -21.24 -3.78 16.81
C ALA A 49 -19.95 -3.05 17.22
N TRP A 50 -19.20 -2.51 16.25
CA TRP A 50 -17.97 -1.76 16.50
C TRP A 50 -18.24 -0.48 17.29
N ILE A 51 -19.26 0.31 16.89
CA ILE A 51 -19.64 1.54 17.60
C ILE A 51 -20.06 1.22 19.05
N LYS A 52 -20.78 0.12 19.27
CA LYS A 52 -21.13 -0.33 20.62
C LYS A 52 -19.90 -0.66 21.46
N ASP A 53 -18.98 -1.44 20.89
CA ASP A 53 -17.73 -1.82 21.54
C ASP A 53 -16.84 -0.61 21.88
N HIS A 54 -16.96 0.51 21.16
CA HIS A 54 -16.12 1.70 21.40
C HIS A 54 -16.77 2.81 22.24
N LEU A 55 -18.11 2.88 22.32
CA LEU A 55 -18.81 3.90 23.11
C LEU A 55 -19.45 3.35 24.39
N TRP A 56 -19.64 2.04 24.49
CA TRP A 56 -20.24 1.38 25.64
C TRP A 56 -19.53 0.05 25.93
N SER A 57 -18.19 0.07 25.92
CA SER A 57 -17.34 -1.13 26.06
C SER A 57 -17.55 -1.89 27.37
N THR A 58 -17.94 -1.18 28.42
CA THR A 58 -18.17 -1.73 29.77
C THR A 58 -19.60 -2.19 30.02
N ARG A 59 -20.51 -2.04 29.04
CA ARG A 59 -21.92 -2.43 29.18
C ARG A 59 -22.19 -3.81 28.60
N ALA A 60 -23.16 -4.51 29.19
CA ALA A 60 -23.67 -5.74 28.62
C ALA A 60 -24.27 -5.50 27.21
N PRO A 61 -24.19 -6.47 26.28
CA PRO A 61 -24.59 -6.28 24.89
C PRO A 61 -26.00 -5.70 24.69
N GLU A 62 -26.98 -6.18 25.45
CA GLU A 62 -28.38 -5.72 25.39
C GLU A 62 -28.52 -4.24 25.79
N GLN A 63 -27.81 -3.83 26.84
CA GLN A 63 -27.78 -2.44 27.30
C GLN A 63 -27.07 -1.53 26.29
N ALA A 64 -26.01 -2.02 25.64
CA ALA A 64 -25.33 -1.29 24.58
C ALA A 64 -26.25 -1.07 23.35
N ASP A 65 -27.09 -2.05 23.00
CA ASP A 65 -28.08 -1.91 21.93
C ASP A 65 -29.15 -0.85 22.24
N VAL A 66 -29.70 -0.86 23.45
CA VAL A 66 -30.65 0.16 23.91
C VAL A 66 -29.98 1.55 23.86
N SER A 67 -28.75 1.66 24.36
CA SER A 67 -28.00 2.91 24.41
C SER A 67 -27.72 3.46 23.00
N LEU A 68 -27.35 2.60 22.05
CA LEU A 68 -27.16 2.98 20.66
C LEU A 68 -28.47 3.49 20.04
N ARG A 69 -29.60 2.79 20.25
CA ARG A 69 -30.91 3.24 19.73
C ARG A 69 -31.29 4.62 20.27
N GLN A 70 -31.13 4.85 21.57
CA GLN A 70 -31.41 6.15 22.20
C GLN A 70 -30.50 7.25 21.66
N CYS A 71 -29.21 6.97 21.49
CA CYS A 71 -28.24 7.91 20.91
C CYS A 71 -28.63 8.31 19.49
N LEU A 72 -28.95 7.33 18.63
CA LEU A 72 -29.38 7.57 17.25
C LEU A 72 -30.69 8.36 17.17
N TYR A 73 -31.65 8.05 18.03
CA TYR A 73 -32.90 8.81 18.13
C TYR A 73 -32.61 10.28 18.50
N GLY A 74 -31.74 10.52 19.49
CA GLY A 74 -31.33 11.87 19.88
C GLY A 74 -30.68 12.65 18.75
N ILE A 75 -29.76 12.03 18.00
CA ILE A 75 -29.11 12.68 16.84
C ILE A 75 -30.15 13.04 15.78
N ARG A 76 -31.02 12.09 15.40
CA ARG A 76 -32.05 12.31 14.37
C ARG A 76 -33.05 13.39 14.75
N LYS A 77 -33.42 13.48 16.03
CA LYS A 77 -34.30 14.53 16.55
C LYS A 77 -33.68 15.92 16.36
N ILE A 78 -32.38 16.05 16.61
CA ILE A 78 -31.64 17.31 16.45
C ILE A 78 -31.44 17.67 14.97
N LEU A 79 -31.18 16.68 14.11
CA LEU A 79 -31.02 16.90 12.67
C LEU A 79 -32.33 17.33 12.00
N GLY A 80 -33.48 16.86 12.49
CA GLY A 80 -34.80 17.27 12.00
C GLY A 80 -35.05 16.81 10.56
N HIS A 81 -35.27 17.76 9.65
CA HIS A 81 -35.45 17.48 8.22
C HIS A 81 -34.23 16.83 7.58
N ASP A 82 -33.04 17.01 8.16
CA ASP A 82 -31.77 16.45 7.66
C ASP A 82 -31.37 15.14 8.32
N ARG A 83 -32.33 14.42 8.92
CA ARG A 83 -32.09 13.13 9.60
C ARG A 83 -31.49 12.05 8.69
N ASP A 84 -31.61 12.22 7.38
CA ASP A 84 -31.06 11.36 6.34
C ASP A 84 -29.55 11.55 6.14
N LEU A 85 -28.94 12.60 6.73
CA LEU A 85 -27.50 12.71 6.89
C LEU A 85 -26.93 11.49 7.65
N LEU A 86 -27.67 10.95 8.62
CA LEU A 86 -27.32 9.74 9.37
C LEU A 86 -28.17 8.54 8.93
N MET A 87 -27.63 7.81 7.96
CA MET A 87 -28.23 6.62 7.40
C MET A 87 -27.98 5.42 8.31
N ALA A 88 -29.02 4.62 8.56
CA ALA A 88 -28.89 3.39 9.35
C ALA A 88 -29.49 2.22 8.58
N SER A 89 -28.73 1.13 8.51
CA SER A 89 -29.17 -0.21 8.10
C SER A 89 -29.17 -1.13 9.33
N ASP A 90 -29.65 -2.36 9.18
CA ASP A 90 -29.71 -3.33 10.29
C ASP A 90 -28.35 -3.56 10.96
N ARG A 91 -27.26 -3.56 10.18
CA ARG A 91 -25.92 -3.88 10.68
C ARG A 91 -24.93 -2.71 10.67
N ARG A 92 -25.20 -1.65 9.92
CA ARG A 92 -24.25 -0.53 9.72
C ARG A 92 -24.90 0.84 9.87
N LEU A 93 -24.11 1.81 10.30
CA LEU A 93 -24.43 3.24 10.33
C LEU A 93 -23.52 3.95 9.34
N ARG A 94 -24.04 4.97 8.65
CA ARG A 94 -23.31 5.74 7.65
C ARG A 94 -23.64 7.23 7.73
N LEU A 95 -22.63 8.10 7.61
CA LEU A 95 -22.86 9.50 7.26
C LEU A 95 -22.87 9.65 5.74
N ALA A 96 -23.84 10.38 5.20
CA ALA A 96 -23.93 10.62 3.76
C ALA A 96 -22.66 11.36 3.26
N PRO A 97 -21.72 10.67 2.56
CA PRO A 97 -20.40 11.24 2.28
C PRO A 97 -20.48 12.43 1.33
N ASP A 98 -21.42 12.43 0.39
CA ASP A 98 -21.59 13.51 -0.59
C ASP A 98 -22.27 14.76 -0.01
N ARG A 99 -22.68 14.72 1.26
CA ARG A 99 -23.38 15.81 1.96
C ARG A 99 -22.61 16.37 3.13
N ILE A 100 -21.42 15.85 3.44
CA ILE A 100 -20.64 16.26 4.60
C ILE A 100 -19.18 16.50 4.22
N TRP A 101 -18.68 17.67 4.56
CA TRP A 101 -17.27 18.01 4.56
C TRP A 101 -16.71 17.83 5.98
N VAL A 102 -15.51 17.27 6.09
CA VAL A 102 -14.84 16.97 7.36
C VAL A 102 -13.46 17.63 7.33
N ASP A 103 -13.18 18.50 8.29
CA ASP A 103 -11.96 19.31 8.30
C ASP A 103 -10.65 18.52 8.30
N VAL A 104 -10.56 17.44 9.08
CA VAL A 104 -9.34 16.62 9.20
C VAL A 104 -9.02 15.80 7.93
N GLU A 105 -9.99 15.67 7.03
CA GLU A 105 -9.82 15.06 5.70
C GLU A 105 -9.40 16.09 4.63
N ASP A 106 -9.46 17.39 4.93
CA ASP A 106 -9.11 18.48 4.02
C ASP A 106 -7.73 19.04 4.35
N GLU A 107 -6.70 18.55 3.64
CA GLU A 107 -5.32 18.98 3.84
C GLU A 107 -5.10 20.47 3.55
N GLY A 108 -5.85 21.06 2.61
CA GLY A 108 -5.77 22.48 2.30
C GLY A 108 -6.25 23.34 3.47
N TYR A 109 -7.36 22.93 4.09
CA TYR A 109 -7.86 23.56 5.32
C TYR A 109 -6.91 23.40 6.50
N LEU A 110 -6.32 22.21 6.69
CA LEU A 110 -5.34 21.98 7.75
C LEU A 110 -4.08 22.84 7.54
N ALA A 111 -3.55 22.94 6.32
CA ALA A 111 -2.41 23.80 6.01
C ALA A 111 -2.71 25.29 6.28
N GLU A 112 -3.92 25.75 5.96
CA GLU A 112 -4.36 27.12 6.27
C GLU A 112 -4.38 27.37 7.78
N ILE A 113 -4.91 26.42 8.58
CA ILE A 113 -4.89 26.52 10.05
C ILE A 113 -3.46 26.57 10.58
N VAL A 114 -2.60 25.65 10.13
CA VAL A 114 -1.19 25.57 10.57
C VAL A 114 -0.44 26.86 10.28
N SER A 115 -0.70 27.50 9.13
CA SER A 115 -0.05 28.75 8.74
C SER A 115 -0.53 29.98 9.51
N ARG A 116 -1.72 29.94 10.12
CA ARG A 116 -2.36 31.08 10.78
C ARG A 116 -2.30 31.05 12.30
N ASN A 117 -2.12 29.87 12.89
CA ASN A 117 -2.17 29.67 14.32
C ASN A 117 -0.83 29.21 14.87
N ASP A 118 -0.38 29.82 15.96
CA ASP A 118 0.84 29.40 16.67
C ASP A 118 0.65 28.07 17.40
N GLU A 119 -0.59 27.73 17.79
CA GLU A 119 -0.93 26.48 18.48
C GLU A 119 -1.58 25.47 17.53
N MET A 120 -1.05 24.25 17.50
CA MET A 120 -1.58 23.16 16.67
C MET A 120 -2.90 22.62 17.25
N PRO A 121 -3.97 22.48 16.44
CA PRO A 121 -5.24 21.98 16.93
C PRO A 121 -5.14 20.52 17.37
N THR A 122 -5.78 20.20 18.49
CA THR A 122 -5.91 18.82 19.00
C THR A 122 -7.19 18.17 18.51
N PHE A 123 -7.14 16.93 18.03
CA PHE A 123 -8.34 16.20 17.58
C PHE A 123 -9.34 16.05 18.74
N LEU A 124 -10.56 16.54 18.54
CA LEU A 124 -11.64 16.53 19.53
C LEU A 124 -11.15 16.98 20.93
N ALA A 125 -10.57 18.19 20.99
CA ALA A 125 -9.89 18.75 22.16
C ALA A 125 -10.73 18.59 23.45
N ASP A 126 -12.02 18.94 23.38
CA ASP A 126 -12.92 18.97 24.54
C ASP A 126 -13.73 17.68 24.76
N LEU A 127 -13.54 16.65 23.92
CA LEU A 127 -14.35 15.43 23.99
C LEU A 127 -13.64 14.32 24.76
N ASN A 128 -14.00 14.17 26.03
CA ASN A 128 -13.50 13.09 26.89
C ASN A 128 -14.65 12.49 27.73
N PHE A 129 -14.67 11.17 27.91
CA PHE A 129 -15.56 10.44 28.83
C PHE A 129 -15.00 9.05 29.15
N PRO A 130 -15.31 8.47 30.32
CA PRO A 130 -14.69 7.23 30.79
C PRO A 130 -15.21 6.01 30.02
N ASP A 131 -14.51 5.64 28.95
CA ASP A 131 -14.66 4.38 28.22
C ASP A 131 -13.29 3.97 27.67
N PRO A 132 -12.68 2.86 28.13
CA PRO A 132 -11.30 2.49 27.77
C PRO A 132 -11.06 2.37 26.26
N ARG A 133 -12.07 1.93 25.50
CA ARG A 133 -11.97 1.77 24.04
C ARG A 133 -12.02 3.13 23.35
N PHE A 134 -12.90 4.03 23.80
CA PHE A 134 -12.93 5.40 23.31
C PHE A 134 -11.64 6.16 23.64
N GLU A 135 -11.16 6.05 24.88
CA GLU A 135 -9.94 6.72 25.35
C GLU A 135 -8.73 6.31 24.51
N ARG A 136 -8.55 5.01 24.26
CA ARG A 136 -7.49 4.55 23.37
C ARG A 136 -7.63 5.10 21.95
N TRP A 137 -8.84 5.08 21.39
CA TRP A 137 -9.08 5.58 20.04
C TRP A 137 -8.84 7.09 19.91
N VAL A 138 -9.29 7.90 20.88
CA VAL A 138 -9.15 9.37 20.79
C VAL A 138 -7.70 9.79 20.99
N GLN A 139 -6.94 9.11 21.85
CA GLN A 139 -5.51 9.38 22.00
C GLN A 139 -4.73 9.00 20.74
N ASP A 140 -5.04 7.86 20.13
CA ASP A 140 -4.48 7.46 18.83
C ASP A 140 -4.76 8.52 17.76
N ARG A 141 -6.00 9.04 17.68
CA ARG A 141 -6.39 10.05 16.69
C ARG A 141 -5.78 11.43 16.96
N ARG A 142 -5.61 11.82 18.23
CA ARG A 142 -4.88 13.03 18.60
C ARG A 142 -3.44 12.97 18.14
N LYS A 143 -2.75 11.85 18.37
CA LYS A 143 -1.38 11.67 17.91
C LYS A 143 -1.30 11.64 16.38
N TRP A 144 -2.27 11.02 15.71
CA TRP A 144 -2.36 11.02 14.24
C TRP A 144 -2.47 12.44 13.68
N LEU A 145 -3.36 13.27 14.23
CA LEU A 145 -3.53 14.64 13.77
C LEU A 145 -2.27 15.47 14.05
N GLU A 146 -1.66 15.32 15.22
CA GLU A 146 -0.39 15.98 15.56
C GLU A 146 0.70 15.67 14.53
N VAL A 147 0.91 14.39 14.20
CA VAL A 147 1.89 13.96 13.19
C VAL A 147 1.55 14.55 11.82
N LYS A 148 0.28 14.48 11.40
CA LYS A 148 -0.17 15.04 10.11
C LYS A 148 0.08 16.55 10.02
N LEU A 149 -0.15 17.30 11.10
CA LEU A 149 0.08 18.74 11.15
C LEU A 149 1.58 19.08 11.15
N LEU A 150 2.40 18.29 11.85
CA LEU A 150 3.86 18.42 11.82
C LEU A 150 4.43 18.14 10.43
N ASP A 151 3.91 17.14 9.72
CA ASP A 151 4.31 16.86 8.35
C ASP A 151 3.94 18.04 7.42
N LEU A 152 2.76 18.64 7.61
CA LEU A 152 2.32 19.81 6.84
C LEU A 152 3.13 21.08 7.17
N SER A 153 3.59 21.25 8.41
CA SER A 153 4.41 22.41 8.82
C SER A 153 5.88 22.27 8.44
N SER A 154 6.41 21.05 8.49
CA SER A 154 7.80 20.72 8.14
C SER A 154 8.01 20.48 6.65
N ALA A 155 6.94 20.25 5.89
CA ALA A 155 6.97 20.23 4.45
C ALA A 155 7.61 21.53 3.95
N LYS A 156 8.89 21.46 3.56
CA LYS A 156 9.52 22.48 2.70
C LYS A 156 8.52 22.75 1.60
N PRO A 157 8.17 24.03 1.30
CA PRO A 157 7.11 24.36 0.36
C PRO A 157 7.33 23.48 -0.87
N THR A 158 6.45 22.47 -1.02
CA THR A 158 6.52 21.49 -2.09
C THR A 158 6.72 22.31 -3.33
N ARG A 159 7.88 22.14 -4.01
CA ARG A 159 8.33 22.96 -5.15
C ARG A 159 7.10 23.56 -5.81
N HIS A 160 6.85 24.85 -5.54
CA HIS A 160 5.63 25.51 -6.00
C HIS A 160 5.35 25.02 -7.40
N ARG A 161 4.15 24.49 -7.65
CA ARG A 161 3.69 24.08 -8.99
C ARG A 161 4.27 25.12 -9.94
N PRO A 162 5.26 24.79 -10.79
CA PRO A 162 5.85 25.78 -11.66
C PRO A 162 4.68 26.38 -12.41
N ALA A 163 4.47 27.69 -12.31
CA ALA A 163 3.33 28.32 -12.96
C ALA A 163 3.41 27.95 -14.45
N GLY A 164 2.44 27.16 -14.94
CA GLY A 164 2.45 26.63 -16.31
C GLY A 164 3.04 25.22 -16.52
N ALA A 165 3.36 24.45 -15.47
CA ALA A 165 3.78 23.05 -15.60
C ALA A 165 2.70 22.22 -16.30
N LYS A 166 3.10 21.53 -17.38
CA LYS A 166 2.21 20.62 -18.11
C LYS A 166 2.23 19.26 -17.43
N THR A 167 1.06 18.65 -17.30
CA THR A 167 0.93 17.25 -16.89
C THR A 167 1.19 16.35 -18.10
N LEU A 168 1.91 15.25 -17.91
CA LEU A 168 2.21 14.32 -18.99
C LEU A 168 2.14 12.87 -18.48
N GLN A 169 1.49 12.02 -19.28
CA GLN A 169 1.53 10.57 -19.09
C GLN A 169 2.48 9.97 -20.12
N PRO A 170 3.47 9.14 -19.71
CA PRO A 170 4.36 8.45 -20.64
C PRO A 170 3.62 7.45 -21.52
N TYR A 171 4.19 7.11 -22.68
CA TYR A 171 3.61 6.15 -23.62
C TYR A 171 4.51 4.93 -23.82
N LEU A 172 3.89 3.74 -23.84
CA LEU A 172 4.52 2.50 -24.27
C LEU A 172 3.94 2.10 -25.62
N ILE A 173 4.80 2.12 -26.65
CA ILE A 173 4.43 1.77 -28.02
C ILE A 173 4.68 0.27 -28.23
N ARG A 174 3.62 -0.47 -28.59
CA ARG A 174 3.74 -1.87 -29.03
C ARG A 174 4.36 -1.89 -30.43
N GLY A 175 5.61 -2.36 -30.50
CA GLY A 175 6.32 -2.56 -31.75
C GLY A 175 5.94 -3.87 -32.43
N SER A 176 6.43 -4.04 -33.66
CA SER A 176 6.26 -5.29 -34.40
C SER A 176 6.95 -6.46 -33.71
N ILE A 177 6.34 -7.64 -33.84
CA ILE A 177 6.89 -8.93 -33.40
C ILE A 177 7.73 -9.49 -34.55
N LEU A 178 9.02 -9.76 -34.30
CA LEU A 178 9.91 -10.42 -35.26
C LEU A 178 10.11 -11.87 -34.84
N ALA A 179 9.54 -12.83 -35.57
CA ALA A 179 9.53 -14.22 -35.14
C ALA A 179 9.54 -15.20 -36.32
N ASP A 180 10.43 -16.18 -36.23
CA ASP A 180 10.49 -17.32 -37.15
C ASP A 180 9.67 -18.50 -36.59
N GLY A 181 8.78 -19.06 -37.40
CA GLY A 181 7.93 -20.18 -36.98
C GLY A 181 6.75 -19.81 -36.07
N ALA A 182 5.82 -20.75 -35.88
CA ALA A 182 4.60 -20.54 -35.09
C ALA A 182 4.88 -20.45 -33.58
N LYS A 183 5.84 -21.25 -33.08
CA LYS A 183 6.23 -21.34 -31.67
C LYS A 183 6.81 -20.00 -31.17
N SER A 184 7.77 -19.43 -31.88
CA SER A 184 8.37 -18.13 -31.54
C SER A 184 7.36 -16.97 -31.59
N LYS A 185 6.41 -16.99 -32.54
CA LYS A 185 5.31 -16.01 -32.60
C LYS A 185 4.44 -16.01 -31.34
N ILE A 186 4.09 -17.20 -30.83
CA ILE A 186 3.32 -17.32 -29.59
C ILE A 186 4.12 -16.78 -28.40
N PHE A 187 5.39 -17.18 -28.25
CA PHE A 187 6.21 -16.68 -27.15
C PHE A 187 6.38 -15.17 -27.17
N ASN A 188 6.68 -14.58 -28.33
CA ASN A 188 6.88 -13.14 -28.44
C ASN A 188 5.59 -12.35 -28.18
N SER A 189 4.44 -12.90 -28.55
CA SER A 189 3.12 -12.33 -28.23
C SER A 189 2.83 -12.37 -26.73
N VAL A 190 3.12 -13.50 -26.07
CA VAL A 190 2.97 -13.64 -24.61
C VAL A 190 3.93 -12.71 -23.87
N LEU A 191 5.19 -12.66 -24.29
CA LEU A 191 6.21 -11.75 -23.74
C LEU A 191 5.77 -10.29 -23.85
N GLN A 192 5.34 -9.86 -25.04
CA GLN A 192 4.87 -8.49 -25.26
C GLN A 192 3.64 -8.20 -24.39
N THR A 193 2.70 -9.14 -24.31
CA THR A 193 1.47 -8.99 -23.52
C THR A 193 1.78 -8.85 -22.02
N LEU A 194 2.64 -9.71 -21.47
CA LEU A 194 2.98 -9.68 -20.05
C LEU A 194 3.79 -8.43 -19.67
N ILE A 195 4.75 -8.00 -20.51
CA ILE A 195 5.50 -6.76 -20.27
C ILE A 195 4.54 -5.56 -20.31
N CYS A 196 3.75 -5.43 -21.37
CA CYS A 196 2.78 -4.33 -21.50
C CYS A 196 1.82 -4.31 -20.31
N LYS A 197 1.24 -5.46 -19.95
CA LYS A 197 0.33 -5.58 -18.82
C LYS A 197 0.97 -5.15 -17.50
N SER A 198 2.17 -5.65 -17.19
CA SER A 198 2.86 -5.32 -15.94
C SER A 198 3.25 -3.84 -15.85
N VAL A 199 3.62 -3.21 -16.97
CA VAL A 199 3.88 -1.76 -17.00
C VAL A 199 2.59 -0.95 -16.85
N ASP A 200 1.49 -1.36 -17.49
CA ASP A 200 0.18 -0.70 -17.42
C ASP A 200 -0.47 -0.81 -16.04
N GLU A 201 -0.42 -1.99 -15.42
CA GLU A 201 -1.00 -2.24 -14.09
C GLU A 201 -0.39 -1.35 -12.99
N SER A 202 0.85 -0.89 -13.17
CA SER A 202 1.47 0.09 -12.26
C SER A 202 0.95 1.52 -12.44
N GLY A 203 0.12 1.78 -13.45
CA GLY A 203 -0.33 3.11 -13.85
C GLY A 203 0.73 3.92 -14.59
N ALA A 204 1.84 3.29 -15.02
CA ALA A 204 3.03 4.03 -15.40
C ALA A 204 2.98 4.66 -16.80
N VAL A 205 2.19 4.08 -17.72
CA VAL A 205 2.16 4.46 -19.14
C VAL A 205 0.74 4.43 -19.71
N LYS A 206 0.56 4.99 -20.91
CA LYS A 206 -0.54 4.68 -21.82
C LYS A 206 -0.01 3.79 -22.95
N ILE A 207 -0.66 2.66 -23.19
CA ILE A 207 -0.25 1.74 -24.27
C ILE A 207 -0.89 2.17 -25.59
N ILE A 208 -0.11 2.21 -26.65
CA ILE A 208 -0.58 2.43 -28.03
C ILE A 208 0.10 1.47 -29.01
N ASP A 209 -0.52 1.24 -30.16
CA ASP A 209 0.09 0.51 -31.27
C ASP A 209 0.93 1.42 -32.16
N ALA A 210 1.96 0.84 -32.78
CA ALA A 210 2.86 1.55 -33.69
C ALA A 210 2.11 2.31 -34.80
N ASP A 211 0.99 1.78 -35.28
CA ASP A 211 0.20 2.35 -36.38
C ASP A 211 -0.43 3.70 -36.04
N VAL A 212 -0.64 3.97 -34.74
CA VAL A 212 -1.29 5.19 -34.23
C VAL A 212 -0.24 6.20 -33.73
N MET A 213 1.06 5.86 -33.76
CA MET A 213 2.16 6.68 -33.24
C MET A 213 2.30 8.05 -33.91
N ASN A 214 1.91 8.17 -35.19
CA ASN A 214 1.96 9.44 -35.92
C ASN A 214 1.08 10.54 -35.31
N GLN A 215 0.17 10.19 -34.40
CA GLN A 215 -0.73 11.11 -33.71
C GLN A 215 -0.10 11.76 -32.45
N LEU A 216 1.08 11.30 -32.00
CA LEU A 216 1.73 11.84 -30.80
C LEU A 216 2.34 13.22 -31.03
N GLN A 217 2.12 14.13 -30.09
CA GLN A 217 2.74 15.44 -30.06
C GLN A 217 4.24 15.36 -29.73
N SER A 218 5.00 16.42 -30.03
CA SER A 218 6.45 16.49 -29.79
C SER A 218 6.85 16.20 -28.33
N LEU A 219 6.09 16.73 -27.36
CA LEU A 219 6.35 16.46 -25.94
C LEU A 219 6.03 15.02 -25.53
N GLU A 220 4.97 14.43 -26.10
CA GLU A 220 4.58 13.03 -25.84
C GLU A 220 5.63 12.06 -26.39
N LYS A 221 6.18 12.34 -27.58
CA LYS A 221 7.29 11.56 -28.15
C LYS A 221 8.53 11.55 -27.25
N LYS A 222 8.80 12.64 -26.51
CA LYS A 222 9.90 12.70 -25.53
C LYS A 222 9.68 11.81 -24.30
N ALA A 223 8.44 11.48 -23.99
CA ALA A 223 8.06 10.56 -22.91
C ALA A 223 7.56 9.20 -23.43
N ALA A 224 7.82 8.88 -24.69
CA ALA A 224 7.44 7.62 -25.31
C ALA A 224 8.65 6.69 -25.48
N PHE A 225 8.41 5.40 -25.30
CA PHE A 225 9.35 4.35 -25.65
C PHE A 225 8.61 3.15 -26.26
N ARG A 226 9.33 2.36 -27.06
CA ARG A 226 8.81 1.24 -27.84
C ARG A 226 9.34 -0.07 -27.30
N LEU A 227 8.45 -1.06 -27.20
CA LEU A 227 8.79 -2.45 -26.94
C LEU A 227 8.77 -3.24 -28.24
N LYS A 228 9.91 -3.82 -28.61
CA LYS A 228 10.02 -4.82 -29.68
C LYS A 228 10.34 -6.17 -29.05
N THR A 229 9.57 -7.20 -29.41
CA THR A 229 9.90 -8.58 -29.05
C THR A 229 10.36 -9.33 -30.27
N TYR A 230 11.37 -10.17 -30.10
CA TYR A 230 11.96 -10.94 -31.17
C TYR A 230 12.31 -12.34 -30.68
N GLY A 231 12.40 -13.30 -31.59
CA GLY A 231 12.76 -14.65 -31.20
C GLY A 231 12.93 -15.58 -32.39
N SER A 232 13.52 -16.73 -32.09
CA SER A 232 13.70 -17.87 -32.98
C SER A 232 13.39 -19.16 -32.20
N ASP A 233 13.65 -20.32 -32.79
CA ASP A 233 13.51 -21.61 -32.10
C ASP A 233 14.54 -21.78 -30.95
N ILE A 234 15.59 -20.97 -30.91
CA ILE A 234 16.69 -21.09 -29.94
C ILE A 234 16.47 -20.15 -28.74
N GLY A 235 15.69 -19.08 -28.90
CA GLY A 235 15.50 -18.10 -27.84
C GLY A 235 14.55 -16.97 -28.16
N ILE A 236 14.29 -16.16 -27.14
CA ILE A 236 13.41 -14.99 -27.18
C ILE A 236 14.09 -13.78 -26.57
N GLY A 237 13.68 -12.59 -27.00
CA GLY A 237 14.24 -11.33 -26.53
C GLY A 237 13.26 -10.18 -26.59
N ALA A 238 13.60 -9.13 -25.83
CA ALA A 238 12.86 -7.89 -25.77
C ALA A 238 13.83 -6.69 -25.78
N SER A 239 13.59 -5.77 -26.71
CA SER A 239 14.28 -4.48 -26.76
C SER A 239 13.34 -3.34 -26.39
N LEU A 240 13.81 -2.42 -25.55
CA LEU A 240 13.15 -1.17 -25.24
C LEU A 240 13.94 0.00 -25.85
N ILE A 241 13.23 0.80 -26.64
CA ILE A 241 13.83 1.82 -27.50
C ILE A 241 13.14 3.15 -27.22
N ARG A 242 13.90 4.21 -26.94
CA ARG A 242 13.35 5.55 -26.75
C ARG A 242 12.87 6.12 -28.09
N GLU A 243 11.66 6.66 -28.12
CA GLU A 243 11.08 7.18 -29.37
C GLU A 243 11.72 8.50 -29.82
N ALA A 244 12.20 9.31 -28.86
CA ALA A 244 12.74 10.64 -29.16
C ALA A 244 14.06 10.65 -29.94
N ASP A 245 14.93 9.65 -29.72
CA ASP A 245 16.30 9.62 -30.24
C ASP A 245 16.71 8.23 -30.77
N GLY A 246 15.84 7.22 -30.69
CA GLY A 246 16.13 5.85 -31.12
C GLY A 246 17.07 5.07 -30.20
N THR A 247 17.43 5.59 -29.03
CA THR A 247 18.34 4.91 -28.10
C THR A 247 17.73 3.62 -27.58
N ILE A 248 18.41 2.50 -27.80
CA ILE A 248 18.11 1.22 -27.16
C ILE A 248 18.68 1.28 -25.74
N PHE A 249 17.82 1.47 -24.74
CA PHE A 249 18.24 1.57 -23.34
C PHE A 249 18.18 0.24 -22.59
N SER A 250 17.57 -0.78 -23.22
CA SER A 250 17.54 -2.15 -22.73
C SER A 250 17.38 -3.09 -23.92
N ASP A 251 18.17 -4.14 -23.94
CA ASP A 251 17.99 -5.28 -24.82
C ASP A 251 18.39 -6.54 -24.05
N ALA A 252 17.49 -7.52 -24.00
CA ALA A 252 17.70 -8.74 -23.24
C ALA A 252 17.21 -9.95 -24.03
N PHE A 253 17.99 -11.03 -23.98
CA PHE A 253 17.73 -12.29 -24.68
C PHE A 253 17.84 -13.46 -23.69
N ARG A 254 17.05 -14.51 -23.92
CA ARG A 254 17.09 -15.78 -23.18
C ARG A 254 17.00 -16.95 -24.15
N CYS A 255 17.88 -17.92 -23.97
CA CYS A 255 17.78 -19.21 -24.66
C CYS A 255 16.61 -20.00 -24.09
N LEU A 256 15.79 -20.61 -24.95
CA LEU A 256 14.72 -21.50 -24.50
C LEU A 256 15.31 -22.91 -24.30
N SER A 257 14.95 -23.57 -23.19
CA SER A 257 15.33 -24.98 -23.00
C SER A 257 14.60 -25.88 -24.01
N GLN A 258 15.21 -27.01 -24.36
CA GLN A 258 14.62 -27.98 -25.30
C GLN A 258 13.42 -28.75 -24.73
N ASP A 259 13.09 -28.58 -23.45
CA ASP A 259 11.97 -29.29 -22.82
C ASP A 259 10.63 -28.60 -23.12
N GLU A 260 9.87 -29.19 -24.04
CA GLU A 260 8.71 -28.57 -24.67
C GLU A 260 7.50 -28.36 -23.74
N ASN A 261 7.43 -29.07 -22.61
CA ASN A 261 6.23 -29.15 -21.78
C ASN A 261 6.07 -28.01 -20.75
N ALA A 262 7.07 -27.14 -20.56
CA ALA A 262 7.08 -26.18 -19.43
C ALA A 262 7.42 -24.72 -19.80
N ILE A 263 7.33 -24.32 -21.07
CA ILE A 263 8.06 -23.13 -21.53
C ILE A 263 7.37 -21.79 -21.19
N LEU A 264 6.03 -21.68 -21.27
CA LEU A 264 5.34 -20.39 -21.08
C LEU A 264 5.37 -19.83 -19.64
N GLN A 265 5.56 -20.70 -18.65
CA GLN A 265 5.76 -20.32 -17.26
C GLN A 265 7.19 -20.60 -16.77
N SER A 266 8.09 -20.93 -17.71
CA SER A 266 9.49 -21.16 -17.40
C SER A 266 10.09 -19.95 -16.71
N PHE A 267 11.07 -20.22 -15.85
CA PHE A 267 11.75 -19.19 -15.10
C PHE A 267 12.36 -18.13 -16.03
N ASP A 268 12.94 -18.55 -17.16
CA ASP A 268 13.63 -17.67 -18.11
C ASP A 268 12.70 -16.66 -18.80
N VAL A 269 11.48 -17.08 -19.19
CA VAL A 269 10.49 -16.19 -19.81
C VAL A 269 10.02 -15.13 -18.82
N ILE A 270 9.69 -15.54 -17.58
CA ILE A 270 9.19 -14.61 -16.56
C ILE A 270 10.30 -13.68 -16.05
N ASP A 271 11.53 -14.16 -15.97
CA ASP A 271 12.70 -13.35 -15.63
C ASP A 271 12.95 -12.27 -16.70
N LEU A 272 12.88 -12.63 -17.99
CA LEU A 272 12.98 -11.67 -19.09
C LEU A 272 11.85 -10.61 -19.06
N VAL A 273 10.61 -11.03 -18.77
CA VAL A 273 9.49 -10.10 -18.57
C VAL A 273 9.80 -9.11 -17.45
N ASN A 274 10.20 -9.60 -16.28
CA ASN A 274 10.47 -8.77 -15.11
C ASN A 274 11.66 -7.83 -15.31
N GLU A 275 12.72 -8.29 -15.98
CA GLU A 275 13.84 -7.45 -16.36
C GLU A 275 13.38 -6.29 -17.26
N ALA A 276 12.62 -6.58 -18.32
CA ALA A 276 12.10 -5.56 -19.22
C ALA A 276 11.17 -4.55 -18.49
N VAL A 277 10.27 -5.04 -17.62
CA VAL A 277 9.39 -4.19 -16.81
C VAL A 277 10.20 -3.27 -15.89
N HIS A 278 11.23 -3.80 -15.22
CA HIS A 278 12.11 -3.01 -14.36
C HIS A 278 12.84 -1.91 -15.14
N ARG A 279 13.37 -2.24 -16.32
CA ARG A 279 14.05 -1.28 -17.21
C ARG A 279 13.12 -0.20 -17.71
N ALA A 280 11.86 -0.54 -18.01
CA ALA A 280 10.83 0.43 -18.35
C ALA A 280 10.57 1.40 -17.18
N PHE A 281 10.44 0.89 -15.95
CA PHE A 281 10.27 1.74 -14.76
C PHE A 281 11.49 2.64 -14.47
N ASP A 282 12.70 2.17 -14.75
CA ASP A 282 13.91 3.00 -14.68
C ASP A 282 13.89 4.15 -15.69
N GLU A 283 13.49 3.88 -16.92
CA GLU A 283 13.39 4.91 -17.95
C GLU A 283 12.31 5.95 -17.62
N ILE A 284 11.16 5.53 -17.09
CA ILE A 284 10.08 6.43 -16.66
C ILE A 284 10.52 7.30 -15.49
N ALA A 285 11.17 6.71 -14.47
CA ALA A 285 11.71 7.46 -13.34
C ALA A 285 12.68 8.57 -13.78
N LYS A 286 13.52 8.31 -14.79
CA LYS A 286 14.46 9.27 -15.39
C LYS A 286 13.78 10.39 -16.19
N LEU A 287 12.49 10.29 -16.52
CA LEU A 287 11.79 11.37 -17.23
C LEU A 287 11.71 12.64 -16.38
N GLN A 288 11.61 12.52 -15.05
CA GLN A 288 11.57 13.68 -14.16
C GLN A 288 12.81 14.57 -14.29
N THR A 289 13.99 13.96 -14.49
CA THR A 289 15.26 14.67 -14.72
C THR A 289 15.35 15.26 -16.13
N ARG A 290 14.85 14.53 -17.14
CA ARG A 290 14.90 14.97 -18.55
C ARG A 290 13.88 16.04 -18.91
N LEU A 291 12.74 16.05 -18.21
CA LEU A 291 11.62 16.95 -18.41
C LEU A 291 11.30 17.70 -17.10
N PRO A 292 12.21 18.55 -16.60
CA PRO A 292 12.09 19.16 -15.27
C PRO A 292 10.87 20.10 -15.12
N ASN A 293 10.33 20.60 -16.23
CA ASN A 293 9.17 21.49 -16.27
C ASN A 293 7.84 20.75 -16.51
N THR A 294 7.83 19.42 -16.37
CA THR A 294 6.67 18.56 -16.63
C THR A 294 6.35 17.73 -15.39
N GLU A 295 5.07 17.65 -15.04
CA GLU A 295 4.59 16.82 -13.94
C GLU A 295 4.22 15.43 -14.49
N ILE A 296 4.97 14.41 -14.07
CA ILE A 296 4.82 13.03 -14.54
C ILE A 296 4.49 12.16 -13.33
N SER A 297 3.19 11.96 -13.07
CA SER A 297 2.68 11.21 -11.91
C SER A 297 3.34 9.84 -11.72
N SER A 298 3.55 9.09 -12.81
CA SER A 298 4.17 7.78 -12.75
C SER A 298 5.65 7.84 -12.37
N ALA A 299 6.39 8.84 -12.86
CA ALA A 299 7.78 9.05 -12.46
C ALA A 299 7.89 9.42 -10.97
N MET A 300 6.97 10.25 -10.46
CA MET A 300 6.89 10.58 -9.03
C MET A 300 6.66 9.33 -8.18
N CYS A 301 5.68 8.49 -8.54
CA CYS A 301 5.38 7.26 -7.81
C CYS A 301 6.55 6.27 -7.84
N LEU A 302 7.19 6.06 -9.00
CA LEU A 302 8.33 5.14 -9.12
C LEU A 302 9.55 5.66 -8.34
N ASN A 303 9.80 6.97 -8.33
CA ASN A 303 10.89 7.56 -7.54
C ASN A 303 10.62 7.47 -6.04
N ALA A 304 9.37 7.64 -5.61
CA ALA A 304 8.96 7.46 -4.21
C ALA A 304 9.22 6.04 -3.70
N LEU A 305 8.93 5.02 -4.51
CA LEU A 305 9.20 3.63 -4.13
C LEU A 305 10.70 3.31 -4.14
N LYS A 306 11.47 3.94 -5.03
CA LYS A 306 12.94 3.80 -5.07
C LYS A 306 13.67 4.53 -3.94
N SER A 307 13.06 5.57 -3.36
CA SER A 307 13.66 6.30 -2.24
C SER A 307 13.51 5.59 -0.90
N LEU A 308 12.76 4.49 -0.83
CA LEU A 308 12.65 3.65 0.37
C LEU A 308 13.97 2.92 0.63
N THR A 309 14.85 3.51 1.45
CA THR A 309 16.20 2.99 1.75
C THR A 309 16.28 2.27 3.09
N ASP A 310 15.29 2.40 3.96
CA ASP A 310 15.31 1.81 5.32
C ASP A 310 13.92 1.41 5.85
N TYR A 311 12.83 1.78 5.19
CA TYR A 311 11.46 1.69 5.71
C TYR A 311 11.26 2.39 7.07
N SER A 312 12.08 3.42 7.38
CA SER A 312 11.84 4.28 8.52
C SER A 312 10.57 5.09 8.34
N ALA A 313 10.01 5.60 9.44
CA ALA A 313 8.80 6.40 9.38
C ALA A 313 8.96 7.66 8.54
N GLU A 314 10.16 8.25 8.55
CA GLU A 314 10.53 9.42 7.76
C GLU A 314 10.55 9.09 6.27
N SER A 315 11.34 8.08 5.87
CA SER A 315 11.40 7.63 4.47
C SER A 315 10.03 7.23 3.91
N ILE A 316 9.19 6.60 4.74
CA ILE A 316 7.82 6.24 4.35
C ILE A 316 6.95 7.49 4.19
N SER A 317 7.05 8.48 5.08
CA SER A 317 6.27 9.73 4.96
C SER A 317 6.66 10.49 3.69
N GLU A 318 7.96 10.65 3.42
CA GLU A 318 8.44 11.31 2.19
C GLU A 318 7.95 10.60 0.93
N ALA A 319 8.04 9.27 0.89
CA ALA A 319 7.54 8.47 -0.22
C ALA A 319 6.02 8.62 -0.38
N ASP A 320 5.26 8.63 0.72
CA ASP A 320 3.82 8.81 0.65
C ASP A 320 3.41 10.18 0.11
N GLN A 321 4.09 11.26 0.51
CA GLN A 321 3.82 12.61 0.02
C GLN A 321 3.96 12.69 -1.51
N LEU A 322 5.01 12.06 -2.06
CA LEU A 322 5.21 11.98 -3.51
C LEU A 322 4.10 11.18 -4.21
N ILE A 323 3.65 10.06 -3.63
CA ILE A 323 2.57 9.24 -4.19
C ILE A 323 1.22 9.94 -4.07
N ALA A 324 0.97 10.65 -2.98
CA ALA A 324 -0.22 11.48 -2.77
C ALA A 324 -0.30 12.56 -3.86
N ARG A 325 0.80 13.27 -4.12
CA ARG A 325 0.88 14.26 -5.21
C ARG A 325 0.66 13.63 -6.58
N ALA A 326 1.24 12.45 -6.83
CA ALA A 326 1.02 11.71 -8.08
C ALA A 326 -0.47 11.38 -8.29
N TYR A 327 -1.17 11.02 -7.21
CA TYR A 327 -2.60 10.72 -7.22
C TYR A 327 -3.46 11.96 -7.48
N GLU A 328 -3.12 13.13 -6.94
CA GLU A 328 -3.81 14.39 -7.24
C GLU A 328 -3.72 14.75 -8.73
N ILE A 329 -2.55 14.54 -9.35
CA ILE A 329 -2.31 14.84 -10.76
C ILE A 329 -3.08 13.86 -11.66
N ASN A 330 -3.06 12.58 -11.33
CA ASN A 330 -3.67 11.51 -12.13
C ASN A 330 -4.18 10.40 -11.19
N PRO A 331 -5.46 10.43 -10.80
CA PRO A 331 -6.03 9.45 -9.89
C PRO A 331 -5.96 8.03 -10.45
N ARG A 332 -5.18 7.16 -9.81
CA ARG A 332 -5.02 5.74 -10.19
C ARG A 332 -5.13 4.84 -8.96
N GLY A 333 -5.81 3.70 -9.11
CA GLY A 333 -5.93 2.69 -8.05
C GLY A 333 -4.56 2.15 -7.61
N ALA A 334 -3.62 2.00 -8.54
CA ALA A 334 -2.25 1.58 -8.25
C ALA A 334 -1.55 2.49 -7.22
N TYR A 335 -1.72 3.81 -7.33
CA TYR A 335 -1.11 4.76 -6.39
C TYR A 335 -1.70 4.61 -4.99
N LEU A 336 -3.02 4.48 -4.86
CA LEU A 336 -3.67 4.19 -3.58
C LEU A 336 -3.18 2.87 -3.00
N SER A 337 -3.03 1.83 -3.83
CA SER A 337 -2.48 0.55 -3.36
C SER A 337 -1.07 0.70 -2.77
N TRP A 338 -0.21 1.52 -3.37
CA TRP A 338 1.12 1.82 -2.83
C TRP A 338 1.06 2.64 -1.54
N ARG A 339 0.15 3.61 -1.42
CA ARG A 339 -0.05 4.34 -0.15
C ARG A 339 -0.48 3.40 0.97
N GLY A 340 -1.41 2.49 0.70
CA GLY A 340 -1.77 1.44 1.64
C GLY A 340 -0.57 0.54 1.96
N TYR A 341 0.19 0.13 0.94
CA TYR A 341 1.36 -0.72 1.10
C TYR A 341 2.37 -0.12 2.08
N LEU A 342 2.65 1.19 1.98
CA LEU A 342 3.50 1.90 2.93
C LEU A 342 3.00 1.80 4.39
N ARG A 343 1.67 1.81 4.62
CA ARG A 343 1.08 1.72 5.96
C ARG A 343 1.31 0.37 6.61
N THR A 344 1.42 -0.70 5.82
CA THR A 344 1.74 -2.03 6.35
C THR A 344 3.09 -2.07 7.07
N PHE A 345 4.07 -1.30 6.59
CA PHE A 345 5.40 -1.21 7.21
C PHE A 345 5.38 -0.25 8.40
N LEU A 346 4.66 0.87 8.33
CA LEU A 346 4.47 1.75 9.49
C LEU A 346 3.85 1.01 10.68
N LEU A 347 2.82 0.19 10.45
CA LEU A 347 2.22 -0.64 11.50
C LEU A 347 3.20 -1.67 12.08
N GLY A 348 4.13 -2.16 11.26
CA GLY A 348 5.18 -3.09 11.69
C GLY A 348 6.33 -2.42 12.45
N GLU A 349 6.57 -1.13 12.26
CA GLU A 349 7.67 -0.39 12.87
C GLU A 349 7.25 0.47 14.07
N LYS A 350 6.04 1.05 14.07
CA LYS A 350 5.48 1.86 15.17
C LYS A 350 4.47 1.02 15.96
N HIS A 351 4.91 0.37 17.03
CA HIS A 351 4.04 -0.54 17.79
C HIS A 351 2.90 0.16 18.58
N ASP A 352 2.94 1.49 18.79
CA ASP A 352 1.89 2.16 19.59
C ASP A 352 1.43 3.55 19.11
N CYS A 353 2.24 4.32 18.38
CA CYS A 353 1.85 5.66 17.95
C CYS A 353 1.06 5.62 16.63
N CYS A 354 -0.26 5.82 16.72
CA CYS A 354 -1.23 5.91 15.61
C CYS A 354 -1.64 4.57 14.96
N ALA A 355 -1.40 3.43 15.61
CA ALA A 355 -1.67 2.11 15.02
C ALA A 355 -3.13 1.93 14.56
N ILE A 356 -4.12 2.48 15.28
CA ILE A 356 -5.53 2.36 14.89
C ILE A 356 -5.78 3.20 13.63
N SER A 357 -5.38 4.47 13.64
CA SER A 357 -5.55 5.39 12.50
C SER A 357 -4.82 4.91 11.26
N THR A 358 -3.57 4.43 11.39
CA THR A 358 -2.78 3.91 10.26
C THR A 358 -3.42 2.64 9.67
N ALA A 359 -3.98 1.75 10.49
CA ALA A 359 -4.68 0.57 10.01
C ALA A 359 -5.96 0.93 9.24
N GLU A 360 -6.68 1.96 9.70
CA GLU A 360 -7.84 2.48 8.98
C GLU A 360 -7.45 3.14 7.66
N GLU A 361 -6.42 4.00 7.62
CA GLU A 361 -5.91 4.58 6.37
C GLU A 361 -5.51 3.52 5.35
N MET A 362 -4.78 2.49 5.79
CA MET A 362 -4.41 1.34 4.96
C MET A 362 -5.63 0.69 4.32
N GLU A 363 -6.66 0.40 5.13
CA GLU A 363 -7.91 -0.20 4.69
C GLU A 363 -8.66 0.70 3.71
N ASN A 364 -8.68 2.00 4.00
CA ASN A 364 -9.33 3.01 3.18
C ASN A 364 -8.68 3.07 1.79
N PHE A 365 -7.35 3.06 1.72
CA PHE A 365 -6.61 3.12 0.47
C PHE A 365 -6.82 1.87 -0.40
N ILE A 366 -6.72 0.68 0.19
CA ILE A 366 -6.87 -0.56 -0.60
C ILE A 366 -8.29 -0.77 -1.08
N THR A 367 -9.30 -0.43 -0.26
CA THR A 367 -10.71 -0.54 -0.66
C THR A 367 -10.99 0.37 -1.86
N LYS A 368 -10.59 1.65 -1.79
CA LYS A 368 -10.71 2.59 -2.92
C LYS A 368 -9.95 2.09 -4.15
N ALA A 369 -8.74 1.56 -3.98
CA ALA A 369 -7.95 1.03 -5.09
C ALA A 369 -8.68 -0.10 -5.83
N MET A 370 -9.28 -1.04 -5.09
CA MET A 370 -10.03 -2.16 -5.65
C MET A 370 -11.36 -1.73 -6.29
N GLU A 371 -11.99 -0.68 -5.78
CA GLU A 371 -13.18 -0.08 -6.42
C GLU A 371 -12.84 0.57 -7.77
N MET A 372 -11.68 1.21 -7.87
CA MET A 372 -11.21 1.84 -9.11
C MET A 372 -10.83 0.80 -10.19
N ASP A 373 -10.18 -0.30 -9.81
CA ASP A 373 -9.82 -1.37 -10.75
C ASP A 373 -9.81 -2.75 -10.08
N LYS A 374 -10.86 -3.53 -10.36
CA LYS A 374 -11.09 -4.87 -9.79
C LYS A 374 -10.25 -5.97 -10.46
N THR A 375 -9.58 -5.65 -11.56
CA THR A 375 -8.86 -6.61 -12.42
C THR A 375 -7.35 -6.39 -12.45
N ASN A 376 -6.86 -5.37 -11.75
CA ASN A 376 -5.45 -5.07 -11.65
C ASN A 376 -4.71 -6.05 -10.73
N SER A 377 -3.79 -6.83 -11.27
CA SER A 377 -3.08 -7.85 -10.49
C SER A 377 -2.25 -7.27 -9.34
N LEU A 378 -1.69 -6.05 -9.51
CA LEU A 378 -0.89 -5.37 -8.49
C LEU A 378 -1.77 -4.99 -7.29
N ILE A 379 -2.91 -4.34 -7.54
CA ILE A 379 -3.85 -3.96 -6.48
C ILE A 379 -4.31 -5.19 -5.69
N LEU A 380 -4.69 -6.27 -6.39
CA LEU A 380 -5.11 -7.51 -5.74
C LEU A 380 -3.98 -8.15 -4.92
N SER A 381 -2.75 -8.13 -5.41
CA SER A 381 -1.59 -8.67 -4.67
C SER A 381 -1.32 -7.91 -3.37
N VAL A 382 -1.36 -6.57 -3.42
CA VAL A 382 -1.16 -5.72 -2.26
C VAL A 382 -2.32 -5.87 -1.26
N GLY A 383 -3.56 -6.01 -1.76
CA GLY A 383 -4.70 -6.31 -0.91
C GLY A 383 -4.58 -7.67 -0.21
N ALA A 384 -4.12 -8.70 -0.91
CA ALA A 384 -3.84 -9.99 -0.31
C ALA A 384 -2.80 -9.89 0.82
N PHE A 385 -1.72 -9.11 0.61
CA PHE A 385 -0.71 -8.85 1.64
C PHE A 385 -1.31 -8.22 2.90
N MET A 386 -2.09 -7.15 2.73
CA MET A 386 -2.72 -6.44 3.86
C MET A 386 -3.70 -7.32 4.63
N ARG A 387 -4.59 -8.02 3.91
CA ARG A 387 -5.61 -8.91 4.49
C ARG A 387 -4.99 -10.07 5.26
N SER A 388 -3.87 -10.57 4.75
CA SER A 388 -3.10 -11.67 5.33
C SER A 388 -2.40 -11.28 6.63
N ILE A 389 -1.81 -10.09 6.71
CA ILE A 389 -1.09 -9.63 7.90
C ILE A 389 -2.03 -9.02 8.94
N TRP A 390 -2.89 -8.09 8.53
CA TRP A 390 -3.53 -7.13 9.45
C TRP A 390 -5.02 -7.36 9.62
N SER A 391 -5.76 -7.71 8.57
CA SER A 391 -7.23 -7.86 8.66
C SER A 391 -7.68 -9.26 9.12
N VAL A 392 -6.76 -10.24 9.20
CA VAL A 392 -7.03 -11.65 9.59
C VAL A 392 -8.14 -12.32 8.75
N SER A 393 -8.42 -11.79 7.56
CA SER A 393 -9.36 -12.35 6.59
C SER A 393 -8.61 -13.27 5.63
N ILE A 394 -8.12 -14.40 6.15
CA ILE A 394 -7.21 -15.28 5.39
C ILE A 394 -7.88 -15.88 4.14
N GLY A 395 -9.19 -16.16 4.19
CA GLY A 395 -9.95 -16.64 3.03
C GLY A 395 -9.98 -15.61 1.90
N GLU A 396 -10.25 -14.35 2.22
CA GLU A 396 -10.23 -13.25 1.24
C GLU A 396 -8.80 -13.01 0.72
N ALA A 397 -7.79 -13.05 1.60
CA ALA A 397 -6.40 -12.92 1.19
C ALA A 397 -5.99 -13.98 0.17
N LEU A 398 -6.44 -15.24 0.36
CA LEU A 398 -6.18 -16.33 -0.59
C LEU A 398 -6.86 -16.08 -1.93
N GLU A 399 -8.14 -15.70 -1.92
CA GLU A 399 -8.88 -15.39 -3.16
C GLU A 399 -8.18 -14.28 -3.95
N LEU A 400 -7.77 -13.19 -3.27
CA LEU A 400 -7.09 -12.06 -3.90
C LEU A 400 -5.72 -12.46 -4.47
N ALA A 401 -4.93 -13.23 -3.72
CA ALA A 401 -3.61 -13.69 -4.17
C ALA A 401 -3.70 -14.63 -5.38
N GLU A 402 -4.64 -15.58 -5.37
CA GLU A 402 -4.86 -16.49 -6.49
C GLU A 402 -5.37 -15.75 -7.73
N ARG A 403 -6.31 -14.81 -7.56
CA ARG A 403 -6.81 -13.98 -8.66
C ARG A 403 -5.70 -13.12 -9.26
N SER A 404 -4.88 -12.47 -8.42
CA SER A 404 -3.71 -11.71 -8.87
C SER A 404 -2.79 -12.58 -9.75
N ASN A 405 -2.39 -13.76 -9.24
CA ASN A 405 -1.49 -14.65 -9.95
C ASN A 405 -2.11 -15.24 -11.24
N ARG A 406 -3.44 -15.48 -11.28
CA ARG A 406 -4.14 -15.88 -12.53
C ARG A 406 -4.17 -14.77 -13.57
N LEU A 407 -4.38 -13.52 -13.12
CA LEU A 407 -4.47 -12.36 -14.02
C LEU A 407 -3.12 -11.98 -14.59
N ASN A 408 -2.06 -12.05 -13.79
CA ASN A 408 -0.69 -11.78 -14.22
C ASN A 408 0.29 -12.73 -13.51
N PRO A 409 0.65 -13.87 -14.15
CA PRO A 409 1.58 -14.83 -13.55
C PRO A 409 3.03 -14.33 -13.53
N SER A 410 3.32 -13.18 -14.16
CA SER A 410 4.65 -12.56 -14.13
C SER A 410 4.85 -11.61 -12.95
N ASN A 411 3.76 -11.18 -12.29
CA ASN A 411 3.81 -10.21 -11.19
C ASN A 411 4.52 -10.80 -9.95
N PRO A 412 5.73 -10.32 -9.58
CA PRO A 412 6.49 -10.88 -8.48
C PRO A 412 5.79 -10.71 -7.12
N LEU A 413 5.04 -9.63 -6.91
CA LEU A 413 4.27 -9.41 -5.68
C LEU A 413 3.12 -10.42 -5.58
N GLY A 414 2.43 -10.69 -6.69
CA GLY A 414 1.39 -11.71 -6.76
C GLY A 414 1.90 -13.09 -6.34
N ILE A 415 3.06 -13.50 -6.87
CA ILE A 415 3.72 -14.77 -6.51
C ILE A 415 4.15 -14.77 -5.04
N SER A 416 4.79 -13.69 -4.58
CA SER A 416 5.32 -13.55 -3.23
C SER A 416 4.21 -13.65 -2.18
N TYR A 417 3.14 -12.88 -2.34
CA TYR A 417 2.04 -12.85 -1.38
C TYR A 417 1.16 -14.08 -1.45
N LEU A 418 1.05 -14.74 -2.62
CA LEU A 418 0.48 -16.09 -2.67
C LEU A 418 1.30 -17.07 -1.82
N GLY A 419 2.64 -16.99 -1.86
CA GLY A 419 3.52 -17.78 -1.00
C GLY A 419 3.33 -17.49 0.49
N MET A 420 3.20 -16.20 0.85
CA MET A 420 2.95 -15.79 2.22
C MET A 420 1.60 -16.30 2.75
N VAL A 421 0.52 -16.13 1.98
CA VAL A 421 -0.82 -16.63 2.34
C VAL A 421 -0.82 -18.15 2.48
N ASN A 422 -0.14 -18.88 1.57
CA ASN A 422 0.01 -20.32 1.68
C ASN A 422 0.72 -20.73 2.99
N SER A 423 1.69 -19.95 3.45
CA SER A 423 2.36 -20.21 4.73
C SER A 423 1.39 -20.03 5.92
N HIS A 424 0.51 -19.03 5.90
CA HIS A 424 -0.46 -18.80 6.99
C HIS A 424 -1.57 -19.85 7.08
N ILE A 425 -1.99 -20.42 5.94
CA ILE A 425 -2.98 -21.52 5.93
C ILE A 425 -2.35 -22.88 6.24
N GLY A 426 -1.03 -22.96 6.45
CA GLY A 426 -0.31 -24.19 6.80
C GLY A 426 0.28 -24.96 5.60
N ASN A 427 0.18 -24.44 4.37
CA ASN A 427 0.84 -25.00 3.20
C ASN A 427 2.31 -24.53 3.13
N LEU A 428 3.08 -24.84 4.18
CA LEU A 428 4.40 -24.23 4.45
C LEU A 428 5.39 -24.40 3.30
N GLU A 429 5.57 -25.63 2.81
CA GLU A 429 6.52 -25.92 1.74
C GLU A 429 6.13 -25.30 0.40
N LYS A 430 4.83 -25.24 0.09
CA LYS A 430 4.33 -24.50 -1.07
C LYS A 430 4.59 -23.00 -0.92
N GLY A 431 4.37 -22.46 0.28
CA GLY A 431 4.66 -21.07 0.61
C GLY A 431 6.14 -20.72 0.41
N TYR A 432 7.04 -21.56 0.92
CA TYR A 432 8.48 -21.44 0.72
C TYR A 432 8.87 -21.44 -0.77
N ARG A 433 8.39 -22.39 -1.57
CA ARG A 433 8.71 -22.46 -3.00
C ARG A 433 8.27 -21.22 -3.77
N LEU A 434 7.08 -20.71 -3.46
CA LEU A 434 6.55 -19.47 -4.07
C LEU A 434 7.36 -18.24 -3.65
N GLY A 435 7.66 -18.10 -2.35
CA GLY A 435 8.48 -16.99 -1.84
C GLY A 435 9.89 -16.99 -2.45
N LYS A 436 10.54 -18.15 -2.49
CA LYS A 436 11.84 -18.34 -3.14
C LYS A 436 11.80 -17.97 -4.62
N ARG A 437 10.77 -18.42 -5.35
CA ARG A 437 10.57 -18.08 -6.76
C ARG A 437 10.41 -16.57 -6.96
N ALA A 438 9.55 -15.92 -6.18
CA ALA A 438 9.33 -14.48 -6.30
C ALA A 438 10.61 -13.66 -6.05
N TYR A 439 11.40 -14.05 -5.04
CA TYR A 439 12.66 -13.38 -4.74
C TYR A 439 13.72 -13.59 -5.82
N ALA A 440 13.79 -14.80 -6.39
CA ALA A 440 14.68 -15.08 -7.52
C ALA A 440 14.32 -14.27 -8.78
N LEU A 441 13.03 -14.03 -9.04
CA LEU A 441 12.54 -13.21 -10.16
C LEU A 441 12.72 -11.69 -9.95
N THR A 442 13.08 -11.26 -8.74
CA THR A 442 13.22 -9.84 -8.39
C THR A 442 14.68 -9.50 -8.19
N THR A 443 15.52 -9.70 -9.21
CA THR A 443 16.97 -9.45 -9.14
C THR A 443 17.31 -7.99 -8.85
N ASN A 444 16.62 -7.06 -9.49
CA ASN A 444 16.68 -5.62 -9.23
C ASN A 444 15.26 -5.05 -9.27
N GLY A 445 14.87 -4.22 -8.29
CA GLY A 445 13.51 -3.71 -8.24
C GLY A 445 13.15 -3.00 -6.94
N MET A 446 12.24 -2.02 -7.05
CA MET A 446 11.75 -1.22 -5.92
C MET A 446 11.06 -2.04 -4.82
N THR A 447 10.63 -3.26 -5.12
CA THR A 447 9.97 -4.18 -4.18
C THR A 447 10.88 -5.34 -3.75
N ARG A 448 12.15 -5.36 -4.14
CA ARG A 448 13.07 -6.47 -3.85
C ARG A 448 13.19 -6.74 -2.36
N CYS A 449 13.34 -5.70 -1.55
CA CYS A 449 13.56 -5.84 -0.11
C CYS A 449 12.34 -6.42 0.61
N SER A 450 11.12 -6.01 0.22
CA SER A 450 9.90 -6.56 0.80
C SER A 450 9.59 -7.98 0.32
N ILE A 451 9.83 -8.28 -0.95
CA ILE A 451 9.72 -9.65 -1.48
C ILE A 451 10.75 -10.56 -0.80
N GLY A 452 11.98 -10.07 -0.59
CA GLY A 452 13.00 -10.79 0.16
C GLY A 452 12.59 -11.03 1.61
N TYR A 453 11.97 -10.05 2.29
CA TYR A 453 11.42 -10.26 3.63
C TYR A 453 10.35 -11.36 3.67
N VAL A 454 9.47 -11.40 2.66
CA VAL A 454 8.50 -12.50 2.52
C VAL A 454 9.18 -13.84 2.25
N ALA A 455 10.20 -13.88 1.39
CA ALA A 455 10.95 -15.10 1.11
C ALA A 455 11.67 -15.63 2.35
N MET A 456 12.33 -14.74 3.12
CA MET A 456 12.90 -15.06 4.43
C MET A 456 11.84 -15.65 5.37
N ARG A 457 10.70 -14.97 5.49
CA ARG A 457 9.62 -15.38 6.40
C ARG A 457 9.03 -16.74 6.03
N THR A 458 8.74 -16.95 4.76
CA THR A 458 8.16 -18.22 4.27
C THR A 458 9.15 -19.38 4.41
N ALA A 459 10.45 -19.15 4.18
CA ALA A 459 11.50 -20.12 4.46
C ALA A 459 11.58 -20.47 5.95
N ALA A 460 11.57 -19.47 6.83
CA ALA A 460 11.58 -19.68 8.27
C ALA A 460 10.33 -20.43 8.77
N CYS A 461 9.15 -20.10 8.23
CA CYS A 461 7.91 -20.79 8.57
C CYS A 461 7.94 -22.28 8.19
N ALA A 462 8.62 -22.63 7.09
CA ALA A 462 8.78 -23.99 6.61
C ALA A 462 9.97 -24.76 7.24
N GLY A 463 10.72 -24.14 8.15
CA GLY A 463 11.86 -24.78 8.83
C GLY A 463 13.19 -24.70 8.06
N HIS A 464 13.24 -23.97 6.94
CA HIS A 464 14.46 -23.75 6.17
C HIS A 464 15.31 -22.63 6.78
N PHE A 465 15.71 -22.78 8.04
CA PHE A 465 16.31 -21.71 8.86
C PHE A 465 17.63 -21.16 8.31
N SER A 466 18.49 -22.02 7.77
CA SER A 466 19.78 -21.57 7.18
C SER A 466 19.55 -20.69 5.95
N GLU A 467 18.60 -21.06 5.09
CA GLU A 467 18.25 -20.27 3.91
C GLU A 467 17.54 -18.97 4.30
N ALA A 468 16.63 -19.01 5.27
CA ALA A 468 15.98 -17.82 5.81
C ALA A 468 17.01 -16.83 6.37
N LEU A 469 17.99 -17.32 7.14
CA LEU A 469 19.05 -16.48 7.69
C LEU A 469 19.92 -15.87 6.58
N ARG A 470 20.29 -16.65 5.56
CA ARG A 470 21.06 -16.18 4.40
C ARG A 470 20.34 -15.03 3.67
N ILE A 471 19.03 -15.15 3.46
CA ILE A 471 18.21 -14.08 2.86
C ILE A 471 18.17 -12.85 3.79
N GLY A 472 17.99 -13.05 5.09
CA GLY A 472 18.02 -11.97 6.08
C GLY A 472 19.34 -11.20 6.09
N GLU A 473 20.48 -11.90 6.05
CA GLU A 473 21.81 -11.29 5.97
C GLU A 473 22.00 -10.48 4.66
N ASP A 474 21.44 -10.94 3.54
CA ASP A 474 21.44 -10.18 2.28
C ASP A 474 20.60 -8.90 2.37
N LEU A 475 19.42 -8.99 2.98
CA LEU A 475 18.55 -7.84 3.20
C LEU A 475 19.21 -6.80 4.10
N THR A 476 19.79 -7.20 5.23
CA THR A 476 20.48 -6.26 6.13
C THR A 476 21.71 -5.64 5.49
N ARG A 477 22.42 -6.35 4.59
CA ARG A 477 23.53 -5.77 3.83
C ARG A 477 23.05 -4.71 2.83
N THR A 478 21.95 -4.99 2.14
CA THR A 478 21.38 -4.11 1.12
C THR A 478 20.63 -2.94 1.73
N MET A 479 20.01 -3.16 2.90
CA MET A 479 19.08 -2.25 3.55
C MET A 479 19.26 -2.30 5.09
N PRO A 480 20.35 -1.72 5.64
CA PRO A 480 20.68 -1.85 7.06
C PRO A 480 19.63 -1.30 8.02
N GLY A 481 18.87 -0.29 7.60
CA GLY A 481 17.82 0.32 8.42
C GLY A 481 16.50 -0.47 8.47
N PHE A 482 16.36 -1.53 7.67
CA PHE A 482 15.13 -2.33 7.66
C PHE A 482 15.09 -3.31 8.84
N ARG A 483 14.40 -2.91 9.90
CA ARG A 483 14.39 -3.61 11.20
C ARG A 483 13.54 -4.88 11.23
N SER A 484 12.46 -4.93 10.46
CA SER A 484 11.55 -6.09 10.44
C SER A 484 12.25 -7.44 10.20
N PRO A 485 13.15 -7.61 9.19
CA PRO A 485 13.98 -8.80 9.05
C PRO A 485 14.85 -9.11 10.28
N MET A 486 15.45 -8.09 10.90
CA MET A 486 16.37 -8.26 12.03
C MET A 486 15.67 -8.93 13.22
N ARG A 487 14.40 -8.59 13.49
CA ARG A 487 13.61 -9.23 14.56
C ARG A 487 13.56 -10.75 14.42
N MET A 488 13.46 -11.24 13.18
CA MET A 488 13.45 -12.68 12.88
C MET A 488 14.86 -13.26 12.88
N MET A 489 15.85 -12.53 12.38
CA MET A 489 17.26 -12.97 12.39
C MET A 489 17.76 -13.28 13.80
N GLY A 490 17.39 -12.49 14.81
CA GLY A 490 17.79 -12.76 16.20
C GLY A 490 17.34 -14.15 16.69
N MET A 491 16.12 -14.57 16.35
CA MET A 491 15.63 -15.91 16.65
C MET A 491 16.36 -16.99 15.82
N LEU A 492 16.55 -16.75 14.53
CA LEU A 492 17.23 -17.68 13.62
C LEU A 492 18.70 -17.90 14.03
N TYR A 493 19.41 -16.87 14.45
CA TYR A 493 20.77 -16.99 14.98
C TYR A 493 20.79 -17.84 16.25
N SER A 494 19.83 -17.62 17.17
CA SER A 494 19.73 -18.42 18.39
C SER A 494 19.46 -19.90 18.09
N GLU A 495 18.58 -20.20 17.14
CA GLU A 495 18.25 -21.57 16.74
C GLU A 495 19.46 -22.28 16.10
N LEU A 496 20.25 -21.55 15.32
CA LEU A 496 21.46 -22.06 14.66
C LEU A 496 22.70 -22.03 15.58
N GLY A 497 22.53 -21.83 16.89
CA GLY A 497 23.62 -21.84 17.88
C GLY A 497 24.58 -20.64 17.81
N ARG A 498 24.23 -19.57 17.09
CA ARG A 498 25.03 -18.35 16.93
C ARG A 498 24.61 -17.27 17.94
N PHE A 499 24.75 -17.57 19.23
CA PHE A 499 24.23 -16.73 20.32
C PHE A 499 24.81 -15.31 20.34
N ASP A 500 26.11 -15.13 20.06
CA ASP A 500 26.74 -13.80 20.03
C ASP A 500 26.08 -12.87 18.99
N ARG A 501 25.73 -13.42 17.82
CA ARG A 501 25.02 -12.68 16.77
C ARG A 501 23.58 -12.36 17.17
N ALA A 502 22.89 -13.28 17.85
CA ALA A 502 21.55 -13.05 18.38
C ALA A 502 21.55 -11.90 19.41
N THR A 503 22.52 -11.89 20.33
CA THR A 503 22.70 -10.81 21.30
C THR A 503 23.03 -9.48 20.63
N GLN A 504 23.85 -9.49 19.57
CA GLN A 504 24.14 -8.28 18.80
C GLN A 504 22.88 -7.69 18.15
N ILE A 505 22.03 -8.52 17.55
CA ILE A 505 20.75 -8.08 16.97
C ILE A 505 19.84 -7.48 18.04
N GLU A 506 19.74 -8.12 19.21
CA GLU A 506 18.91 -7.64 20.32
C GLU A 506 19.38 -6.26 20.81
N LYS A 507 20.69 -6.06 20.98
CA LYS A 507 21.27 -4.75 21.33
C LYS A 507 20.97 -3.68 20.29
N THR A 508 21.14 -3.99 19.00
CA THR A 508 20.87 -3.03 17.93
C THR A 508 19.40 -2.62 17.87
N LEU A 509 18.46 -3.55 18.09
CA LEU A 509 17.03 -3.22 18.12
C LEU A 509 16.66 -2.41 19.38
N GLN A 510 17.32 -2.66 20.50
CA GLN A 510 17.14 -1.92 21.77
C GLN A 510 17.55 -0.45 21.70
N GLU A 511 18.42 -0.05 20.77
CA GLU A 511 18.74 1.37 20.53
C GLU A 511 17.50 2.20 20.17
N THR A 512 16.48 1.55 19.61
CA THR A 512 15.29 2.24 19.08
C THR A 512 13.99 1.80 19.74
N ASP A 513 13.97 0.58 20.29
CA ASP A 513 12.89 0.04 21.11
C ASP A 513 13.52 -0.52 22.39
N PRO A 514 13.70 0.29 23.44
CA PRO A 514 14.35 -0.14 24.69
C PRO A 514 13.67 -1.33 25.36
N GLU A 515 12.40 -1.57 25.02
CA GLU A 515 11.60 -2.67 25.52
C GLU A 515 11.72 -3.96 24.69
N TYR A 516 12.44 -3.91 23.57
CA TYR A 516 12.67 -5.04 22.69
C TYR A 516 13.39 -6.18 23.43
N SER A 517 12.89 -7.39 23.24
CA SER A 517 13.61 -8.61 23.60
C SER A 517 13.24 -9.78 22.71
N LEU A 518 14.18 -10.70 22.52
CA LEU A 518 13.93 -11.95 21.78
C LEU A 518 12.80 -12.77 22.41
N LYS A 519 12.68 -12.72 23.75
CA LYS A 519 11.60 -13.39 24.49
C LYS A 519 10.22 -12.85 24.11
N LYS A 520 10.05 -11.52 24.03
CA LYS A 520 8.79 -10.89 23.60
C LYS A 520 8.45 -11.28 22.17
N ILE A 521 9.43 -11.28 21.27
CA ILE A 521 9.23 -11.65 19.86
C ILE A 521 8.85 -13.13 19.68
N ARG A 522 9.50 -14.05 20.40
CA ARG A 522 9.08 -15.48 20.40
C ARG A 522 7.64 -15.64 20.87
N SER A 523 7.27 -14.96 21.96
CA SER A 523 5.90 -14.94 22.46
C SER A 523 4.91 -14.41 21.42
N TYR A 524 5.27 -13.33 20.71
CA TYR A 524 4.46 -12.78 19.63
C TYR A 524 4.19 -13.81 18.51
N TYR A 525 5.22 -14.49 18.00
CA TYR A 525 5.04 -15.48 16.94
C TYR A 525 4.28 -16.72 17.40
N LYS A 526 4.55 -17.19 18.62
CA LYS A 526 3.84 -18.32 19.22
C LYS A 526 2.34 -18.07 19.36
N ASN A 527 1.96 -16.85 19.74
CA ASN A 527 0.56 -16.46 19.96
C ASN A 527 -0.13 -15.91 18.69
N SER A 528 0.62 -15.68 17.60
CA SER A 528 0.07 -15.18 16.35
C SER A 528 -0.76 -16.27 15.66
N PRO A 529 -2.06 -16.05 15.37
CA PRO A 529 -2.91 -17.04 14.72
C PRO A 529 -2.36 -17.52 13.36
N GLN A 530 -1.66 -16.64 12.64
CA GLN A 530 -1.08 -16.91 11.33
C GLN A 530 0.22 -17.72 11.40
N MET A 531 0.87 -17.78 12.56
CA MET A 531 2.24 -18.30 12.72
C MET A 531 2.32 -19.49 13.68
N GLN A 532 1.33 -19.68 14.56
CA GLN A 532 1.31 -20.72 15.59
C GLN A 532 1.51 -22.17 15.09
N LYS A 533 1.25 -22.44 13.79
CA LYS A 533 1.43 -23.76 13.16
C LYS A 533 2.72 -23.88 12.33
N THR A 534 3.62 -22.91 12.43
CA THR A 534 4.85 -22.84 11.63
C THR A 534 6.06 -23.26 12.46
N ALA A 535 7.14 -23.69 11.79
CA ALA A 535 8.40 -23.99 12.47
C ALA A 535 8.94 -22.79 13.27
N LEU A 536 8.68 -21.57 12.80
CA LEU A 536 9.09 -20.33 13.45
C LEU A 536 8.44 -20.12 14.84
N ALA A 537 7.21 -20.61 15.05
CA ALA A 537 6.53 -20.51 16.35
C ALA A 537 7.04 -21.52 17.39
N HIS A 538 7.87 -22.48 16.96
CA HIS A 538 8.47 -23.50 17.82
C HIS A 538 9.91 -23.16 18.23
N LEU A 539 10.46 -22.01 17.78
CA LEU A 539 11.72 -21.43 18.26
C LEU A 539 11.50 -20.66 19.58
#